data_AF-A0A940UFC4-F1
#
_entry.id   AF-A0A940UFC4-F1
#
_cell.length_a   1.000
_cell.length_b   1.000
_cell.length_c   1.000
_cell.angle_alpha   90.00
_cell.angle_beta   90.00
_cell.angle_gamma   90.00
#
_symmetry.space_group_name_H-M   'P 1'
#
loop_
_entity.id
_entity.type
_entity.pdbx_description
1 polymer ?
#
loop_
_entity_poly.entity_id
_entity_poly.type
_entity_poly.pdbx_seq_one_letter_code
_entity_poly.pdbx_strand_id
1 'polypeptide(L)'
;FTPFQWCGMLPQKLLEKRLELLKKGVRRLSNVSLQAESLKEALLQALLSRGDRSLSAFILKADETGSWRKAAKELGLDAEREATRVIPLEEELPWGFIEGTSLELLKREHRLAFGV
;
A
#
# COMPACT_ATOMS: atom_id res chain seq x y z
N PHE A 1 -9.33 -12.39 5.42
CA PHE A 1 -8.64 -11.80 6.59
C PHE A 1 -7.32 -11.18 6.12
N THR A 2 -6.96 -9.98 6.56
CA THR A 2 -5.79 -9.19 6.08
C THR A 2 -4.78 -8.95 7.21
N PRO A 3 -4.02 -9.99 7.64
CA PRO A 3 -3.15 -9.88 8.81
C PRO A 3 -2.00 -8.88 8.61
N PHE A 4 -1.72 -8.48 7.36
CA PHE A 4 -0.69 -7.50 7.01
C PHE A 4 -1.21 -6.06 6.90
N GLN A 5 -2.43 -5.76 7.34
CA GLN A 5 -3.01 -4.41 7.27
C GLN A 5 -2.21 -3.33 8.00
N TRP A 6 -1.40 -3.71 8.99
CA TRP A 6 -0.49 -2.83 9.72
C TRP A 6 0.85 -2.61 9.00
N CYS A 7 1.20 -3.46 8.05
CA CYS A 7 2.47 -3.39 7.34
C CYS A 7 2.44 -2.28 6.29
N GLY A 8 3.41 -1.36 6.35
CA GLY A 8 3.63 -0.38 5.30
C GLY A 8 4.05 -1.03 3.98
N MET A 9 3.66 -0.41 2.87
CA MET A 9 4.27 -0.71 1.57
C MET A 9 5.78 -0.45 1.64
N LEU A 10 6.57 -1.18 0.86
CA LEU A 10 7.99 -0.82 0.71
C LEU A 10 8.12 0.49 -0.11
N PRO A 11 9.18 1.28 0.13
CA PRO A 11 9.45 2.48 -0.68
C PRO A 11 9.49 2.15 -2.17
N GLN A 12 8.95 3.05 -3.01
CA GLN A 12 8.77 2.82 -4.44
C GLN A 12 10.11 2.49 -5.11
N LYS A 13 11.18 3.19 -4.75
CA LYS A 13 12.54 2.93 -5.25
C LYS A 13 13.03 1.50 -4.99
N LEU A 14 12.68 0.93 -3.84
CA LEU A 14 13.06 -0.45 -3.50
C LEU A 14 12.22 -1.45 -4.30
N LEU A 15 10.93 -1.18 -4.48
CA LEU A 15 10.05 -1.99 -5.33
C LEU A 15 10.52 -1.99 -6.79
N GLU A 16 10.91 -0.83 -7.34
CA GLU A 16 11.49 -0.70 -8.68
C GLU A 16 12.73 -1.59 -8.83
N LYS A 17 13.67 -1.51 -7.89
CA LYS A 17 14.89 -2.33 -7.89
C LYS A 17 14.57 -3.83 -7.86
N ARG A 18 13.64 -4.24 -7.00
CA ARG A 18 13.24 -5.66 -6.87
C ARG A 18 12.52 -6.17 -8.11
N LEU A 19 11.64 -5.36 -8.71
CA LEU A 19 10.95 -5.71 -9.93
C LEU A 19 11.92 -5.86 -11.10
N GLU A 20 12.92 -4.98 -11.22
CA GLU A 20 13.96 -5.12 -12.25
C GLU A 20 14.82 -6.37 -12.06
N LEU A 21 15.11 -6.75 -10.81
CA LEU A 21 15.78 -8.01 -10.51
C LEU A 21 14.95 -9.21 -10.98
N LEU A 22 13.64 -9.22 -10.68
CA LEU A 22 12.74 -10.29 -11.11
C LEU A 22 12.63 -10.36 -12.64
N LYS A 23 12.46 -9.22 -13.32
CA LYS A 23 12.43 -9.16 -14.79
C LYS A 23 13.70 -9.76 -15.41
N LYS A 24 14.88 -9.40 -14.88
CA LYS A 24 16.17 -9.94 -15.36
C LYS A 24 16.28 -11.46 -15.17
N GLY A 25 15.78 -11.98 -14.04
CA GLY A 25 15.76 -13.42 -13.77
C GLY A 25 14.81 -14.17 -14.69
N VAL A 26 13.55 -13.72 -14.77
CA VAL A 26 12.49 -14.38 -15.56
C VAL A 26 12.78 -14.35 -17.06
N ARG A 27 13.43 -13.31 -17.58
CA ARG A 27 13.79 -13.20 -19.00
C ARG A 27 14.64 -14.38 -19.52
N ARG A 28 15.31 -15.12 -18.64
CA ARG A 28 16.14 -16.28 -19.00
C ARG A 28 15.34 -17.58 -19.14
N LEU A 29 14.08 -17.59 -18.69
CA LEU A 29 13.23 -18.78 -18.68
C LEU A 29 12.39 -18.83 -19.96
N SER A 30 12.48 -19.94 -20.69
CA SER A 30 11.63 -20.19 -21.84
C SER A 30 10.17 -20.35 -21.41
N ASN A 31 9.23 -19.75 -22.16
CA ASN A 31 7.79 -19.86 -21.96
C ASN A 31 7.27 -19.32 -20.61
N VAL A 32 8.01 -18.43 -19.95
CA VAL A 32 7.58 -17.74 -18.73
C VAL A 32 7.51 -16.24 -18.96
N SER A 33 6.44 -15.59 -18.52
CA SER A 33 6.29 -14.13 -18.52
C SER A 33 6.07 -13.61 -17.11
N LEU A 34 6.59 -12.41 -16.83
CA LEU A 34 6.36 -11.71 -15.57
C LEU A 34 5.32 -10.62 -15.79
N GLN A 35 4.18 -10.74 -15.12
CA GLN A 35 3.19 -9.68 -15.03
C GLN A 35 3.36 -8.97 -13.68
N ALA A 36 3.46 -7.64 -13.73
CA ALA A 36 3.53 -6.81 -12.55
C ALA A 36 2.67 -5.57 -12.77
N GLU A 37 1.94 -5.18 -11.73
CA GLU A 37 1.18 -3.94 -11.72
C GLU A 37 2.13 -2.73 -11.76
N SER A 38 1.61 -1.60 -12.24
CA SER A 38 2.28 -0.32 -12.15
C SER A 38 2.51 0.06 -10.69
N LEU A 39 3.77 0.32 -10.31
CA LEU A 39 4.11 0.77 -8.95
C LEU A 39 3.45 2.10 -8.58
N LYS A 40 3.13 2.92 -9.59
CA LYS A 40 2.33 4.13 -9.39
C LYS A 40 0.92 3.78 -8.91
N GLU A 41 0.29 2.81 -9.55
CA GLU A 41 -1.09 2.42 -9.22
C GLU A 41 -1.13 1.68 -7.89
N ALA A 42 -0.14 0.81 -7.63
CA ALA A 42 0.03 0.16 -6.33
C ALA A 42 0.19 1.19 -5.18
N LEU A 43 0.93 2.28 -5.41
CA LEU A 43 1.06 3.36 -4.43
C LEU A 43 -0.29 4.06 -4.17
N LEU A 44 -1.05 4.37 -5.22
CA LEU A 44 -2.39 4.95 -5.08
C LEU A 44 -3.34 4.01 -4.33
N GLN A 45 -3.33 2.72 -4.68
CA GLN A 45 -4.12 1.70 -3.98
C GLN A 45 -3.74 1.61 -2.51
N ALA A 46 -2.43 1.59 -2.18
CA ALA A 46 -1.97 1.55 -0.79
C ALA A 46 -2.44 2.79 -0.01
N LEU A 47 -2.32 3.98 -0.60
CA LEU A 47 -2.79 5.24 -0.01
C LEU A 47 -4.30 5.19 0.26
N LEU A 48 -5.11 4.81 -0.73
CA LEU A 48 -6.57 4.79 -0.59
C LEU A 48 -7.07 3.69 0.34
N SER A 49 -6.43 2.51 0.30
CA SER A 49 -6.80 1.37 1.15
C SER A 49 -6.48 1.61 2.62
N ARG A 50 -5.50 2.48 2.90
CA ARG A 50 -5.00 2.77 4.25
C ARG A 50 -5.34 4.18 4.75
N GLY A 51 -6.05 4.94 3.93
CA GLY A 51 -6.43 6.31 4.25
C GLY A 51 -7.65 6.40 5.15
N ASP A 52 -7.82 7.57 5.74
CA ASP A 52 -9.01 7.95 6.50
C ASP A 52 -9.79 9.08 5.78
N ARG A 53 -10.73 9.69 6.51
CA ARG A 53 -11.55 10.79 5.98
C ARG A 53 -10.74 12.02 5.57
N SER A 54 -9.49 12.17 6.03
CA SER A 54 -8.61 13.27 5.62
C SER A 54 -8.26 13.21 4.13
N LEU A 55 -8.34 12.03 3.49
CA LEU A 55 -8.10 11.90 2.04
C LEU A 55 -9.27 12.40 1.18
N SER A 56 -10.40 12.83 1.76
CA SER A 56 -11.55 13.34 1.01
C SER A 56 -11.20 14.48 0.06
N ALA A 57 -10.47 15.49 0.53
CA ALA A 57 -10.02 16.61 -0.28
C ALA A 57 -9.07 16.17 -1.40
N PHE A 58 -8.21 15.19 -1.12
CA PHE A 58 -7.32 14.60 -2.12
C PHE A 58 -8.08 13.88 -3.23
N ILE A 59 -9.11 13.10 -2.90
CA ILE A 59 -9.92 12.38 -3.89
C ILE A 59 -10.63 13.36 -4.83
N LEU A 60 -11.28 14.39 -4.28
CA LEU A 60 -11.93 15.43 -5.08
C LEU A 60 -10.92 16.14 -6.00
N LYS A 61 -9.77 16.52 -5.44
CA LYS A 61 -8.74 17.21 -6.21
C LYS A 61 -8.12 16.34 -7.30
N ALA A 62 -7.98 15.03 -7.05
CA ALA A 62 -7.47 14.07 -8.02
C ALA A 62 -8.40 13.97 -9.24
N ASP A 63 -9.71 14.00 -9.01
CA ASP A 63 -10.73 14.05 -10.06
C ASP A 63 -10.66 15.37 -10.85
N GLU A 64 -10.70 16.52 -10.17
CA GLU A 64 -10.63 17.86 -10.79
C GLU A 64 -9.38 18.04 -11.68
N THR A 65 -8.24 17.51 -11.24
CA THR A 65 -6.96 17.67 -11.94
C THR A 65 -6.72 16.61 -13.01
N GLY A 66 -7.50 15.52 -13.02
CA GLY A 66 -7.22 14.31 -13.80
C GLY A 66 -5.89 13.64 -13.44
N SER A 67 -5.26 14.01 -12.31
CA SER A 67 -3.94 13.55 -11.91
C SER A 67 -3.76 13.58 -10.40
N TRP A 68 -3.91 12.42 -9.78
CA TRP A 68 -3.74 12.29 -8.33
C TRP A 68 -2.37 12.77 -7.82
N ARG A 69 -1.29 12.65 -8.62
CA ARG A 69 0.03 13.17 -8.22
C ARG A 69 0.07 14.70 -8.16
N LYS A 70 -0.62 15.36 -9.09
CA LYS A 70 -0.76 16.81 -9.08
C LYS A 70 -1.59 17.25 -7.87
N ALA A 71 -2.70 16.55 -7.61
CA ALA A 71 -3.51 16.76 -6.42
C ALA A 71 -2.73 16.60 -5.11
N ALA A 72 -1.97 15.51 -4.95
CA ALA A 72 -1.13 15.29 -3.79
C ALA A 72 -0.13 16.44 -3.57
N LYS A 73 0.54 16.88 -4.64
CA LYS A 73 1.49 18.00 -4.58
C LYS A 73 0.81 19.32 -4.18
N GLU A 74 -0.34 19.64 -4.76
CA GLU A 74 -1.07 20.88 -4.46
C GLU A 74 -1.60 20.92 -3.02
N LEU A 75 -1.96 19.76 -2.47
CA LEU A 75 -2.45 19.63 -1.09
C LEU A 75 -1.33 19.37 -0.07
N GLY A 76 -0.07 19.27 -0.50
CA GLY A 76 1.05 18.92 0.39
C GLY A 76 0.96 17.51 0.99
N LEU A 77 0.21 16.60 0.36
CA LEU A 77 0.07 15.21 0.79
C LEU A 77 1.29 14.39 0.35
N ASP A 78 2.01 13.82 1.31
CA ASP A 78 3.08 12.87 1.05
C ASP A 78 2.53 11.44 0.95
N ALA A 79 2.08 11.07 -0.25
CA ALA A 79 1.49 9.76 -0.53
C ALA A 79 2.43 8.59 -0.22
N GLU A 80 3.74 8.73 -0.46
CA GLU A 80 4.71 7.66 -0.19
C GLU A 80 4.89 7.48 1.31
N ARG A 81 4.97 8.57 2.09
CA ARG A 81 5.01 8.50 3.55
C ARG A 81 3.80 7.78 4.13
N GLU A 82 2.58 8.12 3.69
CA GLU A 82 1.36 7.48 4.19
C GLU A 82 1.28 5.99 3.81
N ALA A 83 1.65 5.64 2.58
CA ALA A 83 1.63 4.25 2.12
C ALA A 83 2.70 3.38 2.78
N THR A 84 3.89 3.94 3.07
CA THR A 84 5.03 3.22 3.64
C THR A 84 5.03 3.17 5.17
N ARG A 85 4.13 3.94 5.81
CA ARG A 85 3.98 3.95 7.27
C ARG A 85 3.71 2.55 7.81
N VAL A 86 4.45 2.12 8.82
CA VAL A 86 4.06 0.95 9.62
C VAL A 86 3.12 1.43 10.72
N ILE A 87 1.95 0.81 10.83
CA ILE A 87 0.94 1.16 11.83
C ILE A 87 1.16 0.26 13.06
N PRO A 88 1.24 0.80 14.28
CA PRO A 88 1.28 -0.01 15.50
C PRO A 88 0.06 -0.93 15.62
N LEU A 89 0.21 -2.10 16.24
CA LEU A 89 -0.91 -3.05 16.41
C LEU A 89 -1.99 -2.51 17.37
N GLU A 90 -1.61 -1.56 18.21
CA GLU A 90 -2.45 -0.90 19.22
C GLU A 90 -3.20 0.32 18.66
N GLU A 91 -2.81 0.80 17.48
CA GLU A 91 -3.46 1.95 16.86
C GLU A 91 -4.81 1.56 16.26
N GLU A 92 -5.80 2.42 16.46
CA GLU A 92 -7.12 2.26 15.83
C GLU A 92 -7.02 2.50 14.33
N LEU A 93 -7.49 1.53 13.55
CA LEU A 93 -7.49 1.63 12.09
C LEU A 93 -8.72 2.41 11.61
N PRO A 94 -8.59 3.28 10.61
CA PRO A 94 -9.71 4.02 10.03
C PRO A 94 -10.87 3.14 9.53
N TRP A 95 -10.56 1.91 9.08
CA TRP A 95 -11.54 0.90 8.64
C TRP A 95 -11.87 -0.13 9.72
N GLY A 96 -11.39 0.04 10.96
CA GLY A 96 -11.60 -0.89 12.06
C GLY A 96 -13.07 -1.07 12.47
N PHE A 97 -13.94 -0.15 12.05
CA PHE A 97 -15.39 -0.25 12.25
C PHE A 97 -16.07 -1.29 11.32
N ILE A 98 -15.35 -1.81 10.31
CA ILE A 98 -15.90 -2.82 9.40
C ILE A 98 -15.90 -4.18 10.10
N GLU A 99 -17.09 -4.74 10.31
CA GLU A 99 -17.25 -6.06 10.91
C GLU A 99 -16.67 -7.16 10.01
N GLY A 100 -16.00 -8.14 10.62
CA GLY A 100 -15.33 -9.22 9.88
C GLY A 100 -14.55 -10.17 10.77
N THR A 101 -13.29 -10.42 10.44
CA THR A 101 -12.42 -11.31 11.21
C THR A 101 -12.05 -10.70 12.56
N SER A 102 -11.99 -11.52 13.62
CA SER A 102 -11.53 -11.08 14.95
C SER A 102 -10.17 -10.37 14.88
N LEU A 103 -10.09 -9.18 15.50
CA LEU A 103 -8.86 -8.38 15.60
C LEU A 103 -7.75 -9.16 16.30
N GLU A 104 -8.09 -9.94 17.33
CA GLU A 104 -7.14 -10.79 18.06
C GLU A 104 -6.54 -11.88 17.17
N LEU A 105 -7.37 -12.48 16.31
CA LEU A 105 -6.89 -13.44 15.31
C LEU A 105 -5.94 -12.75 14.32
N LEU A 106 -6.31 -11.58 13.79
CA LEU A 106 -5.46 -10.84 12.86
C LEU A 106 -4.10 -10.47 13.49
N LYS A 107 -4.09 -10.01 14.76
CA LYS A 107 -2.86 -9.72 15.52
C LYS A 107 -2.01 -10.96 15.77
N ARG A 108 -2.64 -12.11 16.05
CA ARG A 108 -1.95 -13.40 16.20
C ARG A 108 -1.29 -13.83 14.89
N GLU A 109 -2.03 -13.81 13.78
CA GLU A 109 -1.50 -14.18 12.46
C GLU A 109 -0.37 -13.24 12.01
N HIS A 110 -0.49 -11.93 12.28
CA HIS A 110 0.60 -10.98 12.02
C HIS A 110 1.88 -11.37 12.79
N ARG A 111 1.78 -11.64 14.10
CA ARG A 111 2.92 -12.06 14.93
C ARG A 111 3.59 -13.34 14.43
N LEU A 112 2.79 -14.36 14.09
CA LEU A 112 3.28 -15.62 13.52
C LEU A 112 4.06 -15.40 12.22
N ALA A 113 3.61 -14.50 11.34
CA ALA A 113 4.27 -14.24 10.07
C ALA A 113 5.67 -13.62 10.22
N PHE A 114 5.93 -12.89 11.31
CA PHE A 114 7.22 -12.27 11.60
C PHE A 114 8.06 -13.06 12.62
N GLY A 115 7.57 -14.20 13.10
CA GLY A 115 8.31 -15.08 14.02
C GLY A 115 8.53 -14.48 15.42
N VAL A 116 7.61 -13.61 15.88
CA VAL A 116 7.65 -12.98 17.21
C VAL A 116 6.51 -13.51 18.08
#